data_AF-U5DM22-F1
#
_entry.id   AF-U5DM22-F1
#
_cell.length_a   1.000
_cell.length_b   1.000
_cell.length_c   1.000
_cell.angle_alpha   90.00
_cell.angle_beta   90.00
_cell.angle_gamma   90.00
#
_symmetry.space_group_name_H-M   'P 1'
#
loop_
_entity.id
_entity.type
_entity.pdbx_description
1 polymer ?
#
loop_
_entity_poly.entity_id
_entity_poly.type
_entity_poly.pdbx_seq_one_letter_code
_entity_poly.pdbx_strand_id
1 'polypeptide(L)'
;MNFRTLIRTARRWYYDTPERALDRAYDAALTIKAIEDKHFGGKPVDESNATGFSGRAVAYFQAEVRDTLKTARMRLTEFRASRSVMPFNTAQRDRRGAYDLADEERDAVIAEKLNFIDEIIARYEPPPALQTEPEQSSVALIPVKPGSQPQPIATLRPDAPRQREAQRNKPRASSAEYAGDDRIGSRPGNARNGKPNKSERMATEKTGVLPRSLLRTLNRVRRELDDNPNIEEEVVESYRTSRTNASVSIRFLLLLIIIPLLAHQLLKIPITYVVNDRWDPPDIQTVFLNRDIEEEAFVELQHFRERLEFRELIGISNFSAAERDAFLRKEAGEIADRYSKRGAEAIANIFADFGALVAFALVAYVRREDIAVVKTFIDSIIYGLSDSAKAFLIILFTDMFVGFHSPHGWEIILESVSRHFGVADSREFNFLFIATFPVILDTILKYWIFRYLNRISPSAVATYRNMNE
;
A
#
# COMPACT_ATOMS: atom_id res chain seq x y z
N MET A 1 1.04 -2.22 25.46
CA MET A 1 -0.26 -2.62 24.85
C MET A 1 -0.13 -4.05 24.35
N ASN A 2 -0.95 -4.99 24.84
CA ASN A 2 -0.73 -6.42 24.62
C ASN A 2 -1.22 -6.89 23.24
N PHE A 3 -0.32 -7.47 22.44
CA PHE A 3 -0.61 -8.07 21.13
C PHE A 3 -1.74 -9.12 21.18
N ARG A 4 -1.91 -9.80 22.31
CA ARG A 4 -3.01 -10.75 22.58
C ARG A 4 -4.38 -10.08 22.68
N THR A 5 -4.48 -8.82 23.12
CA THR A 5 -5.76 -8.10 23.12
C THR A 5 -6.07 -7.57 21.73
N LEU A 6 -5.07 -7.11 20.97
CA LEU A 6 -5.24 -6.73 19.55
C LEU A 6 -5.71 -7.92 18.69
N ILE A 7 -5.14 -9.10 18.86
CA ILE A 7 -5.58 -10.31 18.14
C ILE A 7 -6.98 -10.76 18.57
N ARG A 8 -7.34 -10.63 19.85
CA ARG A 8 -8.71 -10.96 20.32
C ARG A 8 -9.75 -9.94 19.83
N THR A 9 -9.39 -8.66 19.77
CA THR A 9 -10.25 -7.60 19.24
C THR A 9 -10.38 -7.71 17.73
N ALA A 10 -9.30 -8.02 17.00
CA ALA A 10 -9.33 -8.29 15.56
C ALA A 10 -10.09 -9.58 15.24
N ARG A 11 -9.94 -10.63 16.04
CA ARG A 11 -10.70 -11.88 15.89
C ARG A 11 -12.19 -11.68 16.19
N ARG A 12 -12.56 -10.90 17.22
CA ARG A 12 -13.97 -10.50 17.44
C ARG A 12 -14.50 -9.62 16.29
N TRP A 13 -13.73 -8.64 15.84
CA TRP A 13 -14.08 -7.77 14.70
C TRP A 13 -14.26 -8.56 13.39
N TYR A 14 -13.49 -9.63 13.20
CA TYR A 14 -13.49 -10.53 12.04
C TYR A 14 -14.66 -11.52 11.99
N TYR A 15 -15.22 -11.94 13.13
CA TYR A 15 -16.36 -12.87 13.17
C TYR A 15 -17.74 -12.17 13.28
N ASP A 16 -17.79 -10.87 13.61
CA ASP A 16 -19.06 -10.18 13.97
C ASP A 16 -19.61 -9.19 12.91
N THR A 17 -19.15 -9.18 11.65
CA THR A 17 -19.35 -8.02 10.75
C THR A 17 -20.47 -8.05 9.67
N PRO A 18 -21.05 -9.17 9.19
CA PRO A 18 -22.17 -9.11 8.25
C PRO A 18 -23.52 -8.94 8.94
N GLU A 19 -23.89 -9.81 9.87
CA GLU A 19 -25.23 -9.80 10.51
C GLU A 19 -25.49 -8.50 11.28
N ARG A 20 -24.47 -7.95 11.95
CA ARG A 20 -24.58 -6.64 12.62
C ARG A 20 -24.81 -5.47 11.66
N ALA A 21 -24.24 -5.51 10.45
CA ALA A 21 -24.47 -4.47 9.45
C ALA A 21 -25.92 -4.55 8.94
N LEU A 22 -26.44 -5.77 8.76
CA LEU A 22 -27.84 -6.01 8.44
C LEU A 22 -28.78 -5.55 9.56
N ASP A 23 -28.49 -5.89 10.82
CA ASP A 23 -29.28 -5.46 11.97
C ASP A 23 -29.34 -3.94 12.09
N ARG A 24 -28.21 -3.25 11.89
CA ARG A 24 -28.17 -1.78 11.90
C ARG A 24 -28.94 -1.14 10.73
N ALA A 25 -28.96 -1.79 9.57
CA ALA A 25 -29.77 -1.35 8.45
C ALA A 25 -31.27 -1.56 8.73
N TYR A 26 -31.62 -2.68 9.37
CA TYR A 26 -32.97 -3.00 9.80
C TYR A 26 -33.48 -2.03 10.89
N ASP A 27 -32.66 -1.72 11.89
CA ASP A 27 -32.97 -0.72 12.92
C ASP A 27 -33.22 0.67 12.30
N ALA A 28 -32.40 1.07 11.32
CA ALA A 28 -32.63 2.31 10.57
C ALA A 28 -33.96 2.30 9.81
N ALA A 29 -34.32 1.18 9.17
CA ALA A 29 -35.62 1.03 8.52
C ALA A 29 -36.79 1.09 9.54
N LEU A 30 -36.63 0.50 10.72
CA LEU A 30 -37.61 0.61 11.82
C LEU A 30 -37.76 2.05 12.32
N THR A 31 -36.68 2.83 12.40
CA THR A 31 -36.76 4.24 12.79
C THR A 31 -37.55 5.07 11.78
N ILE A 32 -37.38 4.81 10.48
CA ILE A 32 -38.15 5.45 9.41
C ILE A 32 -39.64 5.09 9.56
N LYS A 33 -39.95 3.79 9.69
CA LYS A 33 -41.33 3.33 9.91
C LYS A 33 -41.97 3.96 11.16
N ALA A 34 -41.21 4.10 12.25
CA ALA A 34 -41.71 4.74 13.47
C ALA A 34 -42.01 6.23 13.27
N ILE A 35 -41.26 6.94 12.42
CA ILE A 35 -41.54 8.34 12.06
C ILE A 35 -42.81 8.40 11.20
N GLU A 36 -42.94 7.51 10.21
CA GLU A 36 -44.14 7.40 9.36
C GLU A 36 -45.41 7.17 10.18
N ASP A 37 -45.39 6.18 11.08
CA ASP A 37 -46.54 5.79 11.88
C ASP A 37 -46.94 6.88 12.88
N LYS A 38 -45.97 7.53 13.54
CA LYS A 38 -46.24 8.53 14.58
C LYS A 38 -46.64 9.90 14.03
N HIS A 39 -46.05 10.31 12.91
CA HIS A 39 -46.16 11.69 12.43
C HIS A 39 -46.88 11.82 11.08
N PHE A 40 -46.97 10.75 10.29
CA PHE A 40 -47.51 10.78 8.93
C PHE A 40 -48.60 9.72 8.68
N GLY A 41 -49.08 9.04 9.73
CA GLY A 41 -50.15 8.05 9.65
C GLY A 41 -49.81 6.83 8.78
N GLY A 42 -48.54 6.42 8.76
CA GLY A 42 -48.05 5.30 7.95
C GLY A 42 -47.81 5.65 6.47
N LYS A 43 -47.82 6.94 6.12
CA LYS A 43 -47.49 7.42 4.77
C LYS A 43 -46.06 7.96 4.71
N PRO A 44 -45.42 7.96 3.53
CA PRO A 44 -44.08 8.51 3.37
C PRO A 44 -44.04 9.99 3.79
N VAL A 45 -42.92 10.37 4.40
CA VAL A 45 -42.64 11.72 4.91
C VAL A 45 -42.54 12.72 3.75
N ASP A 46 -43.68 13.29 3.38
CA ASP A 46 -43.84 14.26 2.31
C ASP A 46 -44.74 15.44 2.75
N GLU A 47 -44.54 16.60 2.14
CA GLU A 47 -45.30 17.83 2.41
C GLU A 47 -46.80 17.65 2.16
N SER A 48 -47.16 16.78 1.22
CA SER A 48 -48.54 16.42 0.87
C SER A 48 -49.27 15.62 1.95
N ASN A 49 -48.53 14.88 2.80
CA ASN A 49 -49.07 13.95 3.79
C ASN A 49 -49.08 14.51 5.22
N ALA A 50 -48.52 15.70 5.44
CA ALA A 50 -48.37 16.27 6.78
C ALA A 50 -49.64 17.03 7.22
N THR A 51 -50.59 16.35 7.85
CA THR A 51 -51.78 17.00 8.41
C THR A 51 -51.43 17.67 9.75
N GLY A 52 -51.19 18.99 9.73
CA GLY A 52 -51.04 19.80 10.95
C GLY A 52 -49.61 20.21 11.35
N PHE A 53 -48.60 19.94 10.52
CA PHE A 53 -47.22 20.38 10.78
C PHE A 53 -46.88 21.68 10.02
N SER A 54 -46.10 22.57 10.65
CA SER A 54 -45.53 23.72 9.95
C SER A 54 -44.51 23.26 8.90
N GLY A 55 -44.34 24.00 7.80
CA GLY A 55 -43.38 23.62 6.74
C GLY A 55 -41.94 23.42 7.25
N ARG A 56 -41.55 24.09 8.34
CA ARG A 56 -40.26 23.89 9.00
C ARG A 56 -40.16 22.57 9.76
N ALA A 57 -41.26 22.11 10.38
CA ALA A 57 -41.31 20.82 11.05
C ALA A 57 -41.30 19.66 10.04
N VAL A 58 -41.97 19.81 8.90
CA VAL A 58 -41.92 18.82 7.80
C VAL A 58 -40.51 18.72 7.23
N ALA A 59 -39.84 19.85 6.98
CA ALA A 59 -38.45 19.88 6.51
C ALA A 59 -37.47 19.20 7.49
N TYR A 60 -37.72 19.29 8.80
CA TYR A 60 -36.94 18.59 9.82
C TYR A 60 -37.09 17.07 9.70
N PHE A 61 -38.32 16.55 9.63
CA PHE A 61 -38.55 15.10 9.46
C PHE A 61 -38.03 14.57 8.13
N GLN A 62 -38.13 15.35 7.05
CA GLN A 62 -37.53 14.99 5.76
C GLN A 62 -36.01 14.89 5.82
N ALA A 63 -35.34 15.79 6.58
CA ALA A 63 -33.90 15.73 6.78
C ALA A 63 -33.50 14.49 7.59
N GLU A 64 -34.25 14.18 8.64
CA GLU A 64 -34.04 13.01 9.50
C GLU A 64 -34.22 11.69 8.72
N VAL A 65 -35.29 11.57 7.94
CA VAL A 65 -35.52 10.40 7.07
C VAL A 65 -34.43 10.27 6.01
N ARG A 66 -33.97 11.39 5.45
CA ARG A 66 -32.88 11.37 4.45
C ARG A 66 -31.56 10.89 5.06
N ASP A 67 -31.25 11.27 6.29
CA ASP A 67 -30.01 10.85 6.96
C ASP A 67 -30.05 9.37 7.38
N THR A 68 -31.18 8.93 7.92
CA THR A 68 -31.42 7.51 8.27
C THR A 68 -31.43 6.61 7.03
N LEU A 69 -32.01 7.04 5.90
CA LEU A 69 -31.94 6.32 4.62
C LEU A 69 -30.50 6.18 4.09
N LYS A 70 -29.66 7.22 4.22
CA LYS A 70 -28.23 7.13 3.86
C LYS A 70 -27.51 6.11 4.73
N THR A 71 -27.81 6.11 6.02
CA THR A 71 -27.24 5.14 6.97
C THR A 71 -27.64 3.72 6.61
N ALA A 72 -28.93 3.47 6.33
CA ALA A 72 -29.43 2.16 5.90
C ALA A 72 -28.72 1.67 4.63
N ARG A 73 -28.62 2.51 3.58
CA ARG A 73 -27.93 2.18 2.32
C ARG A 73 -26.44 1.89 2.49
N MET A 74 -25.75 2.69 3.31
CA MET A 74 -24.34 2.48 3.60
C MET A 74 -24.11 1.15 4.33
N ARG A 75 -24.95 0.82 5.32
CA ARG A 75 -24.87 -0.45 6.05
C ARG A 75 -25.24 -1.66 5.20
N LEU A 76 -26.21 -1.52 4.29
CA LEU A 76 -26.53 -2.55 3.30
C LEU A 76 -25.37 -2.79 2.32
N THR A 77 -24.67 -1.72 1.94
CA THR A 77 -23.46 -1.81 1.12
C THR A 77 -22.31 -2.49 1.88
N GLU A 78 -22.13 -2.18 3.17
CA GLU A 78 -21.19 -2.86 4.07
C GLU A 78 -21.52 -4.35 4.21
N PHE A 79 -22.82 -4.70 4.34
CA PHE A 79 -23.28 -6.09 4.38
C PHE A 79 -22.98 -6.85 3.07
N ARG A 80 -23.32 -6.27 1.91
CA ARG A 80 -23.05 -6.86 0.58
C ARG A 80 -21.55 -7.03 0.33
N ALA A 81 -20.75 -6.02 0.68
CA ALA A 81 -19.29 -6.08 0.60
C ALA A 81 -18.73 -7.18 1.51
N SER A 82 -19.25 -7.30 2.73
CA SER A 82 -18.82 -8.33 3.70
C SER A 82 -19.19 -9.74 3.26
N ARG A 83 -20.39 -9.96 2.67
CA ARG A 83 -20.78 -11.26 2.12
C ARG A 83 -19.99 -11.63 0.87
N SER A 84 -19.64 -10.67 0.00
CA SER A 84 -18.86 -10.94 -1.23
C SER A 84 -17.38 -11.27 -0.99
N VAL A 85 -16.80 -10.82 0.13
CA VAL A 85 -15.40 -11.11 0.51
C VAL A 85 -15.25 -12.49 1.18
N MET A 86 -16.36 -13.13 1.55
CA MET A 86 -16.35 -14.42 2.24
C MET A 86 -17.00 -15.57 1.44
N PRO A 87 -16.40 -16.02 0.32
CA PRO A 87 -16.59 -17.38 -0.17
C PRO A 87 -15.61 -18.32 0.55
N PHE A 88 -15.61 -18.33 1.88
CA PHE A 88 -14.83 -19.29 2.65
C PHE A 88 -15.75 -20.39 3.16
N ASN A 89 -15.63 -21.55 2.50
CA ASN A 89 -16.09 -22.87 2.90
C ASN A 89 -17.41 -23.44 2.35
N THR A 90 -17.73 -23.22 1.07
CA THR A 90 -18.65 -24.13 0.35
C THR A 90 -17.98 -25.44 -0.06
N ALA A 91 -16.66 -25.47 -0.30
CA ALA A 91 -15.95 -26.70 -0.71
C ALA A 91 -15.78 -27.75 0.42
N GLN A 92 -16.05 -27.40 1.68
CA GLN A 92 -16.09 -28.34 2.81
C GLN A 92 -17.52 -28.66 3.28
N ARG A 93 -18.56 -28.04 2.68
CA ARG A 93 -19.97 -28.33 2.93
C ARG A 93 -20.40 -29.69 2.35
N ASP A 94 -19.79 -30.15 1.26
CA ASP A 94 -20.15 -31.43 0.63
C ASP A 94 -19.59 -32.68 1.33
N ARG A 95 -18.76 -32.54 2.37
CA ARG A 95 -18.12 -33.69 3.05
C ARG A 95 -18.69 -34.05 4.42
N ARG A 96 -19.65 -33.29 4.94
CA ARG A 96 -20.37 -33.63 6.17
C ARG A 96 -21.86 -33.37 5.94
N GLY A 97 -22.58 -34.41 5.52
CA GLY A 97 -24.02 -34.39 5.28
C GLY A 97 -24.85 -34.27 6.56
N ALA A 98 -24.74 -33.13 7.23
CA ALA A 98 -25.68 -32.68 8.25
C ALA A 98 -26.09 -31.26 7.89
N TYR A 99 -27.19 -31.13 7.16
CA TYR A 99 -27.92 -29.87 7.03
C TYR A 99 -28.59 -29.62 8.37
N ASP A 100 -28.11 -28.61 9.11
CA ASP A 100 -28.57 -28.29 10.46
C ASP A 100 -29.79 -27.37 10.38
N LEU A 101 -30.90 -27.71 11.05
CA LEU A 101 -32.16 -26.92 11.05
C LEU A 101 -31.95 -25.46 11.50
N ALA A 102 -30.91 -25.21 12.30
CA ALA A 102 -30.54 -23.89 12.78
C ALA A 102 -30.01 -22.96 11.67
N ASP A 103 -29.54 -23.49 10.55
CA ASP A 103 -29.05 -22.67 9.42
C ASP A 103 -30.21 -22.20 8.52
N GLU A 104 -31.27 -23.00 8.35
CA GLU A 104 -32.49 -22.59 7.61
C GLU A 104 -33.23 -21.45 8.30
N GLU A 105 -33.38 -21.51 9.63
CA GLU A 105 -34.02 -20.44 10.40
C GLU A 105 -33.25 -19.12 10.29
N ARG A 106 -31.91 -19.17 10.24
CA ARG A 106 -31.08 -17.96 10.10
C ARG A 106 -31.20 -17.32 8.73
N ASP A 107 -31.18 -18.12 7.66
CA ASP A 107 -31.32 -17.60 6.31
C ASP A 107 -32.73 -17.01 6.07
N ALA A 108 -33.77 -17.59 6.68
CA ALA A 108 -35.12 -17.05 6.65
C ALA A 108 -35.23 -15.68 7.34
N VAL A 109 -34.64 -15.52 8.53
CA VAL A 109 -34.63 -14.24 9.27
C VAL A 109 -33.83 -13.17 8.52
N ILE A 110 -32.73 -13.53 7.86
CA ILE A 110 -31.95 -12.61 7.03
C ILE A 110 -32.79 -12.12 5.84
N ALA A 111 -33.50 -13.03 5.15
CA ALA A 111 -34.36 -12.67 4.02
C ALA A 111 -35.52 -11.75 4.44
N GLU A 112 -36.14 -12.02 5.59
CA GLU A 112 -37.21 -11.17 6.15
C GLU A 112 -36.72 -9.74 6.41
N LYS A 113 -35.56 -9.59 7.06
CA LYS A 113 -34.96 -8.27 7.35
C LYS A 113 -34.64 -7.51 6.08
N LEU A 114 -34.12 -8.18 5.06
CA LEU A 114 -33.80 -7.56 3.76
C LEU A 114 -35.06 -7.06 3.05
N ASN A 115 -36.10 -7.90 2.96
CA ASN A 115 -37.37 -7.51 2.35
C ASN A 115 -37.99 -6.29 3.03
N PHE A 116 -37.94 -6.23 4.36
CA PHE A 116 -38.44 -5.08 5.12
C PHE A 116 -37.65 -3.79 4.85
N ILE A 117 -36.32 -3.89 4.78
CA ILE A 117 -35.46 -2.74 4.45
C ILE A 117 -35.77 -2.24 3.04
N ASP A 118 -35.88 -3.14 2.06
CA ASP A 118 -36.16 -2.78 0.68
C ASP A 118 -37.55 -2.15 0.52
N GLU A 119 -38.57 -2.65 1.24
CA GLU A 119 -39.93 -2.08 1.27
C GLU A 119 -39.93 -0.62 1.76
N ILE A 120 -39.17 -0.32 2.82
CA ILE A 120 -39.07 1.03 3.39
C ILE A 120 -38.27 1.96 2.46
N ILE A 121 -37.18 1.48 1.87
CA ILE A 121 -36.37 2.29 0.94
C ILE A 121 -37.17 2.64 -0.32
N ALA A 122 -37.93 1.69 -0.87
CA ALA A 122 -38.72 1.88 -2.08
C ALA A 122 -39.78 3.00 -1.95
N ARG A 123 -40.28 3.27 -0.74
CA ARG A 123 -41.26 4.35 -0.48
C ARG A 123 -40.70 5.77 -0.69
N TYR A 124 -39.37 5.93 -0.69
CA TYR A 124 -38.68 7.22 -0.84
C TYR A 124 -37.89 7.34 -2.13
N GLU A 125 -38.01 6.36 -3.02
CA GLU A 125 -37.47 6.45 -4.36
C GLU A 125 -38.47 7.14 -5.29
N PRO A 126 -38.01 8.08 -6.14
CA PRO A 126 -38.89 8.70 -7.12
C PRO A 126 -39.46 7.62 -8.06
N PRO A 127 -40.72 7.75 -8.53
CA PRO A 127 -41.25 6.83 -9.54
C PRO A 127 -40.30 6.83 -10.74
N PRO A 128 -39.98 5.67 -11.31
CA PRO A 128 -38.95 5.56 -12.33
C PRO A 128 -39.37 6.38 -13.55
N ALA A 129 -38.75 7.54 -13.72
CA ALA A 129 -38.52 8.05 -15.06
C ALA A 129 -37.53 7.08 -15.70
N LEU A 130 -38.06 6.06 -16.39
CA LEU A 130 -37.36 5.13 -17.28
C LEU A 130 -35.86 4.97 -16.92
N GLN A 131 -35.60 4.24 -15.85
CA GLN A 131 -34.29 3.65 -15.61
C GLN A 131 -34.52 2.14 -15.61
N THR A 132 -34.11 1.55 -16.73
CA THR A 132 -34.03 0.10 -16.94
C THR A 132 -33.12 -0.54 -15.90
N GLU A 133 -33.69 -1.47 -15.13
CA GLU A 133 -33.01 -2.69 -14.69
C GLU A 133 -32.26 -3.32 -15.89
N PRO A 134 -31.04 -3.85 -15.73
CA PRO A 134 -30.55 -4.88 -16.63
C PRO A 134 -30.80 -6.26 -15.99
N GLU A 135 -31.93 -6.87 -16.36
CA GLU A 135 -32.04 -8.33 -16.32
C GLU A 135 -31.18 -8.95 -17.43
N GLN A 136 -30.54 -10.07 -17.08
CA GLN A 136 -29.98 -11.01 -18.04
C GLN A 136 -31.13 -11.75 -18.76
N SER A 137 -31.30 -11.52 -20.07
CA SER A 137 -31.46 -12.56 -21.11
C SER A 137 -32.28 -12.10 -22.33
N SER A 138 -31.73 -12.39 -23.51
CA SER A 138 -32.44 -12.77 -24.74
C SER A 138 -33.47 -11.79 -25.35
N VAL A 139 -33.05 -11.12 -26.42
CA VAL A 139 -33.94 -10.41 -27.37
C VAL A 139 -34.83 -11.40 -28.12
N ALA A 140 -36.15 -11.27 -27.97
CA ALA A 140 -37.13 -11.92 -28.83
C ALA A 140 -37.49 -11.04 -30.05
N LEU A 141 -37.49 -11.69 -31.21
CA LEU A 141 -38.04 -11.26 -32.50
C LEU A 141 -39.49 -10.76 -32.41
N ILE A 142 -39.85 -9.67 -33.12
CA ILE A 142 -41.10 -9.54 -33.90
C ILE A 142 -40.84 -8.59 -35.12
N PRO A 143 -41.63 -8.60 -36.22
CA PRO A 143 -41.19 -9.08 -37.52
C PRO A 143 -41.06 -7.98 -38.60
N VAL A 144 -40.16 -8.20 -39.56
CA VAL A 144 -40.07 -7.42 -40.81
C VAL A 144 -41.04 -8.01 -41.85
N LYS A 145 -41.84 -7.15 -42.49
CA LYS A 145 -42.62 -7.47 -43.70
C LYS A 145 -41.73 -7.24 -44.95
N PRO A 146 -41.58 -8.19 -45.88
CA PRO A 146 -40.68 -8.07 -47.03
C PRO A 146 -41.36 -7.63 -48.34
N GLY A 147 -40.57 -7.02 -49.23
CA GLY A 147 -40.91 -6.66 -50.63
C GLY A 147 -40.93 -5.15 -50.85
N SER A 148 -40.15 -4.51 -51.73
CA SER A 148 -39.88 -4.87 -53.13
C SER A 148 -38.66 -4.09 -53.65
N GLN A 149 -37.80 -4.76 -54.42
CA GLN A 149 -36.93 -4.19 -55.46
C GLN A 149 -37.74 -4.13 -56.80
N PRO A 150 -37.29 -3.57 -57.95
CA PRO A 150 -36.19 -2.60 -58.24
C PRO A 150 -36.38 -1.62 -59.47
N GLN A 151 -35.37 -0.74 -59.70
CA GLN A 151 -34.82 -0.17 -61.00
C GLN A 151 -35.55 1.00 -61.74
N PRO A 152 -34.94 1.73 -62.74
CA PRO A 152 -33.53 1.76 -63.27
C PRO A 152 -32.87 3.15 -63.61
N ILE A 153 -31.51 3.15 -63.64
CA ILE A 153 -30.50 3.62 -64.66
C ILE A 153 -30.44 5.08 -65.22
N ALA A 154 -29.23 5.69 -65.17
CA ALA A 154 -28.44 6.30 -66.30
C ALA A 154 -27.08 6.91 -65.82
N THR A 155 -25.92 6.25 -66.06
CA THR A 155 -24.84 6.50 -67.08
C THR A 155 -24.07 7.84 -66.91
N LEU A 156 -22.72 7.96 -66.84
CA LEU A 156 -21.64 7.57 -67.77
C LEU A 156 -20.23 7.66 -67.09
N ARG A 157 -19.25 6.92 -67.64
CA ARG A 157 -17.75 7.03 -67.54
C ARG A 157 -17.23 7.12 -69.01
N PRO A 158 -15.92 7.26 -69.35
CA PRO A 158 -14.65 7.48 -68.60
C PRO A 158 -13.85 8.72 -69.15
N ASP A 159 -12.70 9.15 -68.61
CA ASP A 159 -11.36 8.85 -69.17
C ASP A 159 -10.21 9.55 -68.39
N ALA A 160 -9.02 8.94 -68.43
CA ALA A 160 -7.68 9.47 -68.12
C ALA A 160 -6.83 9.37 -69.43
N PRO A 161 -5.57 9.90 -69.61
CA PRO A 161 -4.48 9.99 -68.62
C PRO A 161 -3.41 11.13 -68.76
N ARG A 162 -2.52 11.16 -67.75
CA ARG A 162 -1.14 11.69 -67.59
C ARG A 162 -0.36 12.32 -68.78
N GLN A 163 0.47 13.37 -68.52
CA GLN A 163 1.97 13.34 -68.37
C GLN A 163 2.68 14.72 -68.48
N ARG A 164 3.74 14.91 -67.64
CA ARG A 164 5.07 15.58 -67.86
C ARG A 164 5.12 17.10 -68.19
N GLU A 165 6.15 17.92 -67.93
CA GLU A 165 7.54 17.88 -67.41
C GLU A 165 7.93 19.38 -67.15
N ALA A 166 8.57 19.76 -66.03
CA ALA A 166 10.01 20.03 -65.86
C ALA A 166 10.46 21.52 -65.90
N GLN A 167 11.55 21.78 -65.14
CA GLN A 167 12.51 22.90 -65.15
C GLN A 167 12.21 24.11 -64.22
N ARG A 168 12.91 24.37 -63.10
CA ARG A 168 14.36 24.52 -62.77
C ARG A 168 14.82 25.99 -62.89
N ASN A 169 15.05 26.69 -61.76
CA ASN A 169 16.35 27.31 -61.40
C ASN A 169 16.29 28.19 -60.12
N LYS A 170 17.39 28.08 -59.34
CA LYS A 170 17.91 28.89 -58.20
C LYS A 170 18.56 30.20 -58.72
N PRO A 171 19.12 31.17 -57.92
CA PRO A 171 19.89 31.06 -56.63
C PRO A 171 19.54 32.13 -55.53
N ARG A 172 19.82 31.98 -54.21
CA ARG A 172 21.07 32.20 -53.39
C ARG A 172 21.63 33.65 -53.51
N ALA A 173 22.07 34.43 -52.51
CA ALA A 173 22.60 34.24 -51.14
C ALA A 173 22.59 35.62 -50.36
N SER A 174 22.36 35.68 -49.04
CA SER A 174 23.27 36.03 -47.89
C SER A 174 24.03 37.37 -47.84
N SER A 175 23.82 38.17 -46.77
CA SER A 175 24.79 38.99 -45.96
C SER A 175 23.99 39.99 -45.09
N ALA A 176 24.03 39.99 -43.74
CA ALA A 176 25.04 40.56 -42.82
C ALA A 176 25.11 42.11 -42.77
N GLU A 177 24.60 42.65 -41.64
CA GLU A 177 25.25 43.63 -40.72
C GLU A 177 25.35 45.17 -40.96
N TYR A 178 25.15 45.87 -39.83
CA TYR A 178 25.52 47.24 -39.38
C TYR A 178 24.75 48.52 -39.77
N ALA A 179 24.26 49.18 -38.69
CA ALA A 179 24.34 50.60 -38.29
C ALA A 179 23.75 51.74 -39.16
N GLY A 180 23.05 52.68 -38.50
CA GLY A 180 22.78 54.01 -39.04
C GLY A 180 21.63 54.74 -38.35
N ASP A 181 21.98 55.77 -37.60
CA ASP A 181 21.13 56.71 -36.85
C ASP A 181 20.51 57.81 -37.77
N ASP A 182 19.62 58.59 -37.18
CA ASP A 182 19.20 59.96 -37.51
C ASP A 182 18.06 60.25 -38.52
N ARG A 183 16.92 60.65 -37.92
CA ARG A 183 16.25 61.98 -38.04
C ARG A 183 15.25 62.32 -39.16
N ILE A 184 14.17 62.97 -38.68
CA ILE A 184 13.25 63.96 -39.30
C ILE A 184 12.26 63.36 -40.32
N GLY A 185 10.93 63.39 -40.16
CA GLY A 185 10.05 64.37 -39.53
C GLY A 185 9.29 65.12 -40.63
N SER A 186 8.01 64.83 -40.87
CA SER A 186 6.94 65.79 -41.20
C SER A 186 5.58 65.13 -41.52
N ARG A 187 4.58 65.65 -40.81
CA ARG A 187 3.11 65.57 -40.93
C ARG A 187 2.61 66.16 -42.29
N PRO A 188 1.31 66.13 -42.67
CA PRO A 188 0.08 66.25 -41.85
C PRO A 188 -1.01 65.22 -42.22
N GLY A 189 -2.17 65.05 -41.58
CA GLY A 189 -2.91 65.79 -40.57
C GLY A 189 -4.39 65.65 -40.91
N ASN A 190 -5.22 65.09 -40.02
CA ASN A 190 -6.60 65.54 -39.82
C ASN A 190 -7.19 65.00 -38.51
N ALA A 191 -8.02 65.82 -37.89
CA ALA A 191 -8.47 65.70 -36.50
C ALA A 191 -10.01 65.68 -36.39
N ARG A 192 -10.48 65.32 -35.17
CA ARG A 192 -11.84 65.48 -34.56
C ARG A 192 -12.83 64.34 -34.89
N ASN A 193 -13.66 63.82 -33.97
CA ASN A 193 -14.05 64.17 -32.59
C ASN A 193 -14.89 63.00 -31.97
N GLY A 194 -14.87 62.84 -30.63
CA GLY A 194 -16.13 62.65 -29.86
C GLY A 194 -16.54 61.29 -29.22
N LYS A 195 -16.03 61.04 -27.98
CA LYS A 195 -16.75 60.65 -26.74
C LYS A 195 -17.50 59.27 -26.56
N PRO A 196 -17.72 58.81 -25.28
CA PRO A 196 -17.55 57.40 -24.86
C PRO A 196 -18.78 56.72 -24.20
N ASN A 197 -18.73 55.39 -23.99
CA ASN A 197 -19.45 54.66 -22.92
C ASN A 197 -18.91 53.21 -22.78
N LYS A 198 -18.32 52.81 -21.64
CA LYS A 198 -18.91 52.09 -20.49
C LYS A 198 -19.34 50.64 -20.77
N SER A 199 -18.54 49.66 -20.32
CA SER A 199 -18.91 48.70 -19.25
C SER A 199 -17.94 47.50 -19.19
N GLU A 200 -16.89 47.59 -18.37
CA GLU A 200 -16.22 46.38 -17.86
C GLU A 200 -16.04 46.54 -16.35
N ARG A 201 -16.82 45.74 -15.60
CA ARG A 201 -16.63 45.49 -14.17
C ARG A 201 -16.12 44.05 -14.04
N MET A 202 -15.01 43.92 -13.34
CA MET A 202 -14.44 42.67 -12.82
C MET A 202 -15.41 41.93 -11.91
N ALA A 203 -15.41 40.59 -12.02
CA ALA A 203 -15.62 39.55 -10.99
C ALA A 203 -16.07 38.29 -11.76
N THR A 204 -15.43 37.12 -11.71
CA THR A 204 -14.68 36.50 -10.61
C THR A 204 -13.90 35.32 -11.21
N GLU A 205 -12.59 35.32 -11.04
CA GLU A 205 -11.79 34.10 -11.16
C GLU A 205 -12.22 33.15 -10.04
N LYS A 206 -12.77 31.99 -10.40
CA LYS A 206 -12.77 30.82 -9.53
C LYS A 206 -11.86 29.78 -10.16
N THR A 207 -10.69 29.69 -9.55
CA THR A 207 -9.76 28.58 -9.48
C THR A 207 -10.47 27.22 -9.51
N GLY A 208 -10.58 26.65 -10.70
CA GLY A 208 -10.78 25.22 -10.90
C GLY A 208 -9.43 24.60 -11.25
N VAL A 209 -8.76 24.05 -10.25
CA VAL A 209 -7.53 23.28 -10.40
C VAL A 209 -7.88 22.02 -11.17
N LEU A 210 -7.80 22.04 -12.49
CA LEU A 210 -7.66 20.87 -13.38
C LEU A 210 -7.51 21.37 -14.82
N PRO A 211 -6.37 21.10 -15.49
CA PRO A 211 -6.17 21.54 -16.86
C PRO A 211 -7.16 20.86 -17.80
N ARG A 212 -7.81 21.64 -18.68
CA ARG A 212 -8.80 21.16 -19.68
C ARG A 212 -8.26 20.06 -20.61
N SER A 213 -6.95 19.78 -20.62
CA SER A 213 -6.33 18.69 -21.36
C SER A 213 -6.70 17.30 -20.82
N LEU A 214 -6.87 17.13 -19.50
CA LEU A 214 -7.27 15.85 -18.90
C LEU A 214 -8.73 15.48 -19.20
N LEU A 215 -9.61 16.49 -19.31
CA LEU A 215 -11.00 16.28 -19.71
C LEU A 215 -11.11 15.85 -21.18
N ARG A 216 -10.18 16.31 -22.03
CA ARG A 216 -10.13 15.87 -23.44
C ARG A 216 -9.60 14.45 -23.60
N THR A 217 -8.64 14.02 -22.79
CA THR A 217 -8.18 12.62 -22.79
C THR A 217 -9.22 11.69 -22.20
N LEU A 218 -9.92 12.10 -21.13
CA LEU A 218 -11.04 11.33 -20.56
C LEU A 218 -12.22 11.18 -21.54
N ASN A 219 -12.59 12.25 -22.26
CA ASN A 219 -13.65 12.15 -23.26
C ASN A 219 -13.23 11.34 -24.50
N ARG A 220 -11.94 11.32 -24.84
CA ARG A 220 -11.41 10.46 -25.91
C ARG A 220 -11.41 9.00 -25.50
N VAL A 221 -10.95 8.70 -24.29
CA VAL A 221 -11.01 7.36 -23.68
C VAL A 221 -12.45 6.89 -23.55
N ARG A 222 -13.37 7.73 -23.04
CA ARG A 222 -14.79 7.39 -22.96
C ARG A 222 -15.42 7.08 -24.32
N ARG A 223 -15.06 7.86 -25.36
CA ARG A 223 -15.56 7.63 -26.72
C ARG A 223 -14.95 6.39 -27.37
N GLU A 224 -13.69 6.09 -27.07
CA GLU A 224 -13.02 4.84 -27.49
C GLU A 224 -13.53 3.61 -26.72
N LEU A 225 -14.02 3.77 -25.48
CA LEU A 225 -14.74 2.75 -24.71
C LEU A 225 -16.17 2.53 -25.24
N ASP A 226 -16.91 3.59 -25.56
CA ASP A 226 -18.29 3.50 -26.07
C ASP A 226 -18.35 2.86 -27.48
N ASP A 227 -17.28 2.96 -28.28
CA ASP A 227 -17.22 2.44 -29.66
C ASP A 227 -16.77 0.96 -29.75
N ASN A 228 -16.32 0.32 -28.65
CA ASN A 228 -15.80 -1.06 -28.66
C ASN A 228 -16.30 -1.89 -27.45
N PRO A 229 -17.32 -2.74 -27.61
CA PRO A 229 -17.91 -3.51 -26.50
C PRO A 229 -16.96 -4.55 -25.86
N ASN A 230 -15.85 -4.90 -26.54
CA ASN A 230 -14.86 -5.84 -26.01
C ASN A 230 -13.85 -5.19 -25.02
N ILE A 231 -13.74 -3.85 -24.99
CA ILE A 231 -12.79 -3.15 -24.12
C ILE A 231 -13.28 -3.12 -22.67
N GLU A 232 -14.59 -3.01 -22.43
CA GLU A 232 -15.13 -3.07 -21.06
C GLU A 232 -14.83 -4.43 -20.40
N GLU A 233 -14.95 -5.52 -21.17
CA GLU A 233 -14.62 -6.86 -20.72
C GLU A 233 -13.11 -7.00 -20.42
N GLU A 234 -12.24 -6.49 -21.31
CA GLU A 234 -10.79 -6.48 -21.11
C GLU A 234 -10.35 -5.65 -19.88
N VAL A 235 -11.01 -4.50 -19.63
CA VAL A 235 -10.74 -3.66 -18.45
C VAL A 235 -11.19 -4.35 -17.16
N VAL A 236 -12.33 -5.05 -17.16
CA VAL A 236 -12.80 -5.81 -16.00
C VAL A 236 -11.89 -7.01 -15.72
N GLU A 237 -11.44 -7.73 -16.75
CA GLU A 237 -10.52 -8.85 -16.61
C GLU A 237 -9.13 -8.42 -16.12
N SER A 238 -8.58 -7.33 -16.66
CA SER A 238 -7.29 -6.78 -16.21
C SER A 238 -7.34 -6.29 -14.76
N TYR A 239 -8.47 -5.70 -14.33
CA TYR A 239 -8.66 -5.32 -12.92
C TYR A 239 -8.74 -6.54 -12.01
N ARG A 240 -9.50 -7.58 -12.38
CA ARG A 240 -9.60 -8.84 -11.61
C ARG A 240 -8.25 -9.55 -11.50
N THR A 241 -7.50 -9.59 -12.60
CA THR A 241 -6.16 -10.18 -12.66
C THR A 241 -5.17 -9.39 -11.81
N SER A 242 -5.19 -8.05 -11.87
CA SER A 242 -4.36 -7.21 -11.00
C SER A 242 -4.67 -7.43 -9.51
N ARG A 243 -5.94 -7.50 -9.13
CA ARG A 243 -6.37 -7.75 -7.74
C ARG A 243 -5.95 -9.13 -7.23
N THR A 244 -6.07 -10.16 -8.05
CA THR A 244 -5.64 -11.52 -7.70
C THR A 244 -4.11 -11.62 -7.61
N ASN A 245 -3.39 -11.02 -8.56
CA ASN A 245 -1.93 -10.94 -8.50
C ASN A 245 -1.45 -10.21 -7.24
N ALA A 246 -2.11 -9.10 -6.87
CA ALA A 246 -1.80 -8.37 -5.64
C ALA A 246 -2.01 -9.24 -4.39
N SER A 247 -3.13 -9.96 -4.29
CA SER A 247 -3.42 -10.78 -3.11
C SER A 247 -2.49 -11.99 -2.99
N VAL A 248 -2.19 -12.67 -4.10
CA VAL A 248 -1.21 -13.76 -4.16
C VAL A 248 0.18 -13.25 -3.80
N SER A 249 0.60 -12.10 -4.35
CA SER A 249 1.91 -11.50 -4.07
C SER A 249 2.07 -11.13 -2.60
N ILE A 250 1.06 -10.46 -2.02
CA ILE A 250 1.06 -10.08 -0.60
C ILE A 250 1.11 -11.34 0.27
N ARG A 251 0.29 -12.34 -0.03
CA ARG A 251 0.28 -13.61 0.71
C ARG A 251 1.64 -14.30 0.63
N PHE A 252 2.25 -14.37 -0.55
CA PHE A 252 3.55 -14.97 -0.72
C PHE A 252 4.63 -14.19 0.05
N LEU A 253 4.67 -12.87 -0.04
CA LEU A 253 5.61 -12.04 0.72
C LEU A 253 5.44 -12.25 2.24
N LEU A 254 4.20 -12.33 2.73
CA LEU A 254 3.94 -12.63 4.13
C LEU A 254 4.45 -14.03 4.50
N LEU A 255 4.23 -15.05 3.67
CA LEU A 255 4.76 -16.39 3.92
C LEU A 255 6.29 -16.44 3.88
N LEU A 256 6.91 -15.70 2.96
CA LEU A 256 8.36 -15.60 2.80
C LEU A 256 9.02 -14.98 4.03
N ILE A 257 8.32 -14.13 4.78
CA ILE A 257 8.80 -13.54 6.04
C ILE A 257 8.43 -14.41 7.24
N ILE A 258 7.17 -14.83 7.35
CA ILE A 258 6.64 -15.52 8.53
C ILE A 258 7.26 -16.91 8.70
N ILE A 259 7.42 -17.68 7.61
CA ILE A 259 7.91 -19.06 7.71
C ILE A 259 9.36 -19.13 8.23
N PRO A 260 10.32 -18.36 7.69
CA PRO A 260 11.68 -18.32 8.23
C PRO A 260 11.75 -17.87 9.68
N LEU A 261 10.96 -16.85 10.07
CA LEU A 261 10.90 -16.37 11.45
C LEU A 261 10.35 -17.43 12.41
N LEU A 262 9.31 -18.16 11.99
CA LEU A 262 8.79 -19.27 12.78
C LEU A 262 9.80 -20.40 12.87
N ALA A 263 10.48 -20.76 11.77
CA ALA A 263 11.51 -21.77 11.76
C ALA A 263 12.67 -21.40 12.71
N HIS A 264 13.15 -20.16 12.66
CA HIS A 264 14.14 -19.63 13.60
C HIS A 264 13.69 -19.83 15.06
N GLN A 265 12.48 -19.37 15.40
CA GLN A 265 12.01 -19.43 16.78
C GLN A 265 11.79 -20.87 17.28
N LEU A 266 11.28 -21.75 16.42
CA LEU A 266 11.03 -23.15 16.77
C LEU A 266 12.33 -23.93 16.93
N LEU A 267 13.38 -23.58 16.19
CA LEU A 267 14.67 -24.27 16.26
C LEU A 267 15.52 -23.75 17.41
N LYS A 268 15.51 -22.44 17.70
CA LYS A 268 16.31 -21.84 18.76
C LYS A 268 16.02 -22.44 20.14
N ILE A 269 14.74 -22.54 20.51
CA ILE A 269 14.31 -22.97 21.86
C ILE A 269 14.90 -24.34 22.29
N PRO A 270 14.70 -25.43 21.53
CA PRO A 270 15.24 -26.74 21.92
C PRO A 270 16.77 -26.78 21.86
N ILE A 271 17.39 -26.06 20.91
CA ILE A 271 18.85 -26.03 20.80
C ILE A 271 19.46 -25.35 22.01
N THR A 272 18.95 -24.18 22.44
CA THR A 272 19.44 -23.53 23.66
C THR A 272 19.31 -24.43 24.88
N TYR A 273 18.21 -25.17 25.02
CA TYR A 273 18.02 -26.12 26.12
C TYR A 273 19.05 -27.26 26.07
N VAL A 274 19.21 -27.93 24.92
CA VAL A 274 20.16 -29.03 24.76
C VAL A 274 21.60 -28.56 24.97
N VAL A 275 21.94 -27.37 24.47
CA VAL A 275 23.28 -26.80 24.65
C VAL A 275 23.52 -26.49 26.12
N ASN A 276 22.58 -25.85 26.81
CA ASN A 276 22.76 -25.53 28.22
C ASN A 276 22.80 -26.79 29.13
N ASP A 277 22.01 -27.82 28.84
CA ASP A 277 21.97 -29.07 29.62
C ASP A 277 23.22 -29.95 29.38
N ARG A 278 23.72 -29.99 28.14
CA ARG A 278 24.86 -30.83 27.78
C ARG A 278 26.22 -30.22 28.15
N TRP A 279 26.28 -28.89 28.28
CA TRP A 279 27.48 -28.12 28.59
C TRP A 279 27.52 -27.60 30.03
N ASP A 280 26.82 -28.20 30.99
CA ASP A 280 27.08 -27.96 32.41
C ASP A 280 28.33 -28.76 32.82
N PRO A 281 29.56 -28.19 32.77
CA PRO A 281 30.76 -28.98 32.92
C PRO A 281 31.08 -29.09 34.41
N PRO A 282 31.52 -30.25 34.90
CA PRO A 282 32.02 -30.38 36.26
C PRO A 282 33.34 -29.59 36.51
N ASP A 283 33.92 -28.95 35.48
CA ASP A 283 35.27 -28.36 35.52
C ASP A 283 35.39 -26.99 34.81
N ILE A 284 36.06 -26.04 35.48
CA ILE A 284 36.08 -24.59 35.14
C ILE A 284 36.73 -24.31 33.77
N GLN A 285 37.66 -25.17 33.33
CA GLN A 285 38.42 -24.98 32.08
C GLN A 285 37.59 -25.23 30.79
N THR A 286 36.35 -25.72 30.93
CA THR A 286 35.45 -25.99 29.79
C THR A 286 34.16 -25.17 29.84
N VAL A 287 34.07 -24.22 30.77
CA VAL A 287 32.87 -23.39 30.99
C VAL A 287 32.64 -22.40 29.85
N PHE A 288 33.72 -21.95 29.19
CA PHE A 288 33.65 -21.03 28.06
C PHE A 288 33.81 -21.79 26.74
N LEU A 289 32.84 -21.57 25.85
CA LEU A 289 32.82 -22.17 24.53
C LEU A 289 33.70 -21.42 23.51
N ASN A 290 33.85 -20.10 23.69
CA ASN A 290 34.62 -19.21 22.82
C ASN A 290 35.66 -18.45 23.65
N ARG A 291 36.89 -18.34 23.13
CA ARG A 291 37.99 -17.56 23.73
C ARG A 291 37.65 -16.08 23.83
N ASP A 292 36.92 -15.55 22.85
CA ASP A 292 36.50 -14.16 22.85
C ASP A 292 35.55 -13.84 24.01
N ILE A 293 34.59 -14.75 24.27
CA ILE A 293 33.63 -14.67 25.38
C ILE A 293 34.36 -14.85 26.73
N GLU A 294 35.36 -15.74 26.77
CA GLU A 294 36.22 -15.94 27.93
C GLU A 294 37.05 -14.69 28.27
N GLU A 295 37.60 -14.01 27.27
CA GLU A 295 38.35 -12.77 27.45
C GLU A 295 37.46 -11.64 28.00
N GLU A 296 36.25 -11.48 27.46
CA GLU A 296 35.26 -10.53 28.01
C GLU A 296 34.93 -10.85 29.48
N ALA A 297 34.69 -12.12 29.80
CA ALA A 297 34.41 -12.56 31.17
C ALA A 297 35.59 -12.29 32.11
N PHE A 298 36.83 -12.50 31.65
CA PHE A 298 38.04 -12.24 32.42
C PHE A 298 38.23 -10.74 32.69
N VAL A 299 38.01 -9.89 31.69
CA VAL A 299 38.07 -8.43 31.83
C VAL A 299 37.02 -7.94 32.83
N GLU A 300 35.79 -8.49 32.78
CA GLU A 300 34.73 -8.12 33.74
C GLU A 300 35.10 -8.53 35.18
N LEU A 301 35.66 -9.72 35.38
CA LEU A 301 36.13 -10.19 36.67
C LEU A 301 37.31 -9.34 37.18
N GLN A 302 38.24 -8.98 36.31
CA GLN A 302 39.37 -8.11 36.65
C GLN A 302 38.87 -6.75 37.15
N HIS A 303 37.94 -6.12 36.42
CA HIS A 303 37.35 -4.86 36.85
C HIS A 303 36.60 -4.98 38.18
N PHE A 304 35.96 -6.11 38.45
CA PHE A 304 35.34 -6.35 39.75
C PHE A 304 36.38 -6.43 40.88
N ARG A 305 37.48 -7.17 40.66
CA ARG A 305 38.60 -7.24 41.61
C ARG A 305 39.20 -5.87 41.88
N GLU A 306 39.50 -5.10 40.84
CA GLU A 306 40.02 -3.74 40.94
C GLU A 306 39.06 -2.82 41.73
N ARG A 307 37.75 -2.94 41.52
CA ARG A 307 36.74 -2.19 42.29
C ARG A 307 36.72 -2.58 43.77
N LEU A 308 36.88 -3.86 44.10
CA LEU A 308 36.95 -4.33 45.48
C LEU A 308 38.22 -3.82 46.18
N GLU A 309 39.38 -3.97 45.53
CA GLU A 309 40.67 -3.48 46.04
C GLU A 309 40.63 -1.96 46.23
N PHE A 310 40.09 -1.21 45.28
CA PHE A 310 39.95 0.24 45.40
C PHE A 310 39.11 0.65 46.61
N ARG A 311 37.97 -0.02 46.86
CA ARG A 311 37.09 0.25 48.01
C ARG A 311 37.74 -0.02 49.36
N GLU A 312 38.64 -1.00 49.41
CA GLU A 312 39.46 -1.31 50.57
C GLU A 312 40.52 -0.23 50.81
N LEU A 313 41.25 0.18 49.76
CA LEU A 313 42.29 1.20 49.85
C LEU A 313 41.78 2.57 50.33
N ILE A 314 40.54 2.93 49.98
CA ILE A 314 39.88 4.17 50.40
C ILE A 314 39.13 4.05 51.74
N GLY A 315 39.17 2.88 52.39
CA GLY A 315 38.58 2.65 53.71
C GLY A 315 37.04 2.62 53.74
N ILE A 316 36.37 2.44 52.59
CA ILE A 316 34.90 2.34 52.52
C ILE A 316 34.44 0.93 52.93
N SER A 317 35.29 -0.08 52.78
CA SER A 317 34.97 -1.46 53.16
C SER A 317 36.21 -2.17 53.71
N ASN A 318 36.10 -2.78 54.89
CA ASN A 318 37.17 -3.55 55.51
C ASN A 318 36.82 -5.03 55.43
N PHE A 319 37.07 -5.65 54.29
CA PHE A 319 36.85 -7.08 54.11
C PHE A 319 38.04 -7.86 54.67
N SER A 320 37.78 -8.94 55.41
CA SER A 320 38.85 -9.91 55.72
C SER A 320 39.34 -10.59 54.43
N ALA A 321 40.55 -11.15 54.42
CA ALA A 321 41.06 -11.90 53.27
C ALA A 321 40.09 -13.03 52.83
N ALA A 322 39.50 -13.73 53.80
CA ALA A 322 38.52 -14.78 53.55
C ALA A 322 37.21 -14.26 52.95
N GLU A 323 36.74 -13.09 53.38
CA GLU A 323 35.53 -12.45 52.82
C GLU A 323 35.77 -11.99 51.38
N ARG A 324 36.94 -11.41 51.07
CA ARG A 324 37.30 -11.03 49.70
C ARG A 324 37.31 -12.22 48.77
N ASP A 325 37.95 -13.31 49.18
CA ASP A 325 38.01 -14.53 48.39
C ASP A 325 36.62 -15.13 48.17
N ALA A 326 35.74 -15.07 49.18
CA ALA A 326 34.36 -15.51 49.04
C ALA A 326 33.57 -14.65 48.05
N PHE A 327 33.70 -13.31 48.10
CA PHE A 327 33.07 -12.40 47.15
C PHE A 327 33.58 -12.60 45.73
N LEU A 328 34.90 -12.71 45.56
CA LEU A 328 35.53 -12.96 44.26
C LEU A 328 35.09 -14.31 43.66
N ARG A 329 35.05 -15.38 44.46
CA ARG A 329 34.59 -16.70 44.00
C ARG A 329 33.11 -16.67 43.60
N LYS A 330 32.28 -15.99 44.38
CA LYS A 330 30.86 -15.85 44.07
C LYS A 330 30.66 -15.10 42.76
N GLU A 331 31.29 -13.94 42.60
CA GLU A 331 31.19 -13.14 41.38
C GLU A 331 31.77 -13.88 40.17
N ALA A 332 32.90 -14.56 40.32
CA ALA A 332 33.48 -15.38 39.25
C ALA A 332 32.52 -16.48 38.79
N GLY A 333 31.81 -17.14 39.71
CA GLY A 333 30.78 -18.13 39.37
C GLY A 333 29.59 -17.51 38.65
N GLU A 334 29.11 -16.34 39.10
CA GLU A 334 28.00 -15.64 38.44
C GLU A 334 28.38 -15.13 37.04
N ILE A 335 29.60 -14.60 36.87
CA ILE A 335 30.13 -14.20 35.56
C ILE A 335 30.24 -15.44 34.65
N ALA A 336 30.82 -16.53 35.15
CA ALA A 336 30.98 -17.75 34.37
C ALA A 336 29.62 -18.31 33.88
N ASP A 337 28.60 -18.36 34.75
CA ASP A 337 27.24 -18.78 34.38
C ASP A 337 26.61 -17.85 33.32
N ARG A 338 26.72 -16.51 33.49
CA ARG A 338 26.18 -15.55 32.53
C ARG A 338 26.81 -15.70 31.14
N TYR A 339 28.13 -15.77 31.08
CA TYR A 339 28.87 -15.85 29.81
C TYR A 339 28.78 -17.23 29.16
N SER A 340 28.67 -18.30 29.95
CA SER A 340 28.39 -19.64 29.42
C SER A 340 27.01 -19.71 28.75
N LYS A 341 25.97 -19.16 29.41
CA LYS A 341 24.62 -19.03 28.81
C LYS A 341 24.64 -18.19 27.54
N ARG A 342 25.38 -17.08 27.52
CA ARG A 342 25.54 -16.25 26.31
C ARG A 342 26.21 -17.03 25.17
N GLY A 343 27.22 -17.85 25.47
CA GLY A 343 27.85 -18.74 24.48
C GLY A 343 26.88 -19.80 23.95
N ALA A 344 26.08 -20.39 24.83
CA ALA A 344 25.05 -21.37 24.44
C ALA A 344 23.97 -20.74 23.54
N GLU A 345 23.53 -19.52 23.86
CA GLU A 345 22.61 -18.75 23.04
C GLU A 345 23.19 -18.42 21.66
N ALA A 346 24.47 -18.05 21.59
CA ALA A 346 25.16 -17.77 20.33
C ALA A 346 25.20 -19.00 19.39
N ILE A 347 25.50 -20.20 19.92
CA ILE A 347 25.40 -21.44 19.12
C ILE A 347 23.96 -21.63 18.63
N ALA A 348 22.98 -21.49 19.53
CA ALA A 348 21.59 -21.70 19.19
C ALA A 348 21.10 -20.73 18.10
N ASN A 349 21.57 -19.48 18.14
CA ASN A 349 21.34 -18.48 17.10
C ASN A 349 21.86 -18.94 15.74
N ILE A 350 23.11 -19.42 15.66
CA ILE A 350 23.71 -19.88 14.40
C ILE A 350 22.87 -20.99 13.76
N PHE A 351 22.47 -22.00 14.54
CA PHE A 351 21.64 -23.07 14.02
C PHE A 351 20.24 -22.58 13.64
N ALA A 352 19.64 -21.72 14.45
CA ALA A 352 18.33 -21.14 14.17
C ALA A 352 18.33 -20.30 12.88
N ASP A 353 19.38 -19.51 12.64
CA ASP A 353 19.58 -18.75 11.41
C ASP A 353 19.74 -19.66 10.20
N PHE A 354 20.52 -20.74 10.33
CA PHE A 354 20.64 -21.74 9.27
C PHE A 354 19.29 -22.39 8.97
N GLY A 355 18.52 -22.75 9.99
CA GLY A 355 17.16 -23.27 9.84
C GLY A 355 16.23 -22.26 9.16
N ALA A 356 16.32 -20.99 9.52
CA ALA A 356 15.56 -19.90 8.90
C ALA A 356 15.94 -19.74 7.42
N LEU A 357 17.23 -19.81 7.09
CA LEU A 357 17.73 -19.74 5.72
C LEU A 357 17.24 -20.91 4.87
N VAL A 358 17.29 -22.13 5.40
CA VAL A 358 16.74 -23.33 4.73
C VAL A 358 15.24 -23.19 4.53
N ALA A 359 14.50 -22.72 5.54
CA ALA A 359 13.07 -22.50 5.43
C ALA A 359 12.74 -21.42 4.39
N PHE A 360 13.49 -20.32 4.34
CA PHE A 360 13.37 -19.29 3.31
C PHE A 360 13.59 -19.85 1.91
N ALA A 361 14.70 -20.58 1.72
CA ALA A 361 15.03 -21.19 0.45
C ALA A 361 13.97 -22.21 0.01
N LEU A 362 13.44 -23.01 0.95
CA LEU A 362 12.38 -23.98 0.68
C LEU A 362 11.08 -23.29 0.25
N VAL A 363 10.67 -22.21 0.94
CA VAL A 363 9.49 -21.43 0.55
C VAL A 363 9.67 -20.85 -0.84
N ALA A 364 10.82 -20.22 -1.12
CA ALA A 364 11.12 -19.65 -2.43
C ALA A 364 11.11 -20.73 -3.54
N TYR A 365 11.68 -21.90 -3.27
CA TYR A 365 11.73 -23.00 -4.24
C TYR A 365 10.34 -23.61 -4.51
N VAL A 366 9.57 -23.90 -3.45
CA VAL A 366 8.24 -24.52 -3.56
C VAL A 366 7.23 -23.57 -4.18
N ARG A 367 7.32 -22.27 -3.88
CA ARG A 367 6.38 -21.23 -4.33
C ARG A 367 6.95 -20.39 -5.48
N ARG A 368 7.80 -20.97 -6.33
CA ARG A 368 8.41 -20.29 -7.48
C ARG A 368 7.41 -19.66 -8.46
N GLU A 369 6.21 -20.24 -8.58
CA GLU A 369 5.13 -19.68 -9.41
C GLU A 369 4.61 -18.36 -8.82
N ASP A 370 4.45 -18.30 -7.50
CA ASP A 370 4.06 -17.07 -6.79
C ASP A 370 5.14 -15.98 -6.93
N ILE A 371 6.43 -16.34 -7.04
CA ILE A 371 7.52 -15.38 -7.31
C ILE A 371 7.31 -14.70 -8.66
N ALA A 372 6.90 -15.44 -9.69
CA ALA A 372 6.60 -14.84 -11.00
C ALA A 372 5.43 -13.85 -10.91
N VAL A 373 4.39 -14.18 -10.13
CA VAL A 373 3.26 -13.29 -9.87
C VAL A 373 3.70 -12.02 -9.13
N VAL A 374 4.56 -12.14 -8.12
CA VAL A 374 5.17 -11.00 -7.41
C VAL A 374 5.96 -10.12 -8.36
N LYS A 375 6.75 -10.72 -9.25
CA LYS A 375 7.49 -9.96 -10.26
C LYS A 375 6.53 -9.17 -11.14
N THR A 376 5.48 -9.80 -11.68
CA THR A 376 4.47 -9.10 -12.50
C THR A 376 3.77 -7.99 -11.72
N PHE A 377 3.47 -8.21 -10.44
CA PHE A 377 2.87 -7.20 -9.58
C PHE A 377 3.82 -6.01 -9.34
N ILE A 378 5.08 -6.27 -9.00
CA ILE A 378 6.10 -5.22 -8.83
C ILE A 378 6.34 -4.48 -10.15
N ASP A 379 6.43 -5.19 -11.27
CA ASP A 379 6.56 -4.60 -12.59
C ASP A 379 5.37 -3.66 -12.86
N SER A 380 4.13 -4.08 -12.57
CA SER A 380 2.95 -3.23 -12.75
C SER A 380 3.00 -1.94 -11.93
N ILE A 381 3.55 -2.00 -10.70
CA ILE A 381 3.75 -0.81 -9.85
C ILE A 381 4.84 0.08 -10.44
N ILE A 382 6.01 -0.47 -10.74
CA ILE A 382 7.18 0.30 -11.20
C ILE A 382 6.91 0.93 -12.57
N TYR A 383 6.38 0.17 -13.52
CA TYR A 383 6.06 0.68 -14.86
C TYR A 383 4.81 1.57 -14.87
N GLY A 384 3.94 1.45 -13.87
CA GLY A 384 2.82 2.36 -13.66
C GLY A 384 3.22 3.75 -13.14
N LEU A 385 4.45 3.91 -12.63
CA LEU A 385 4.98 5.20 -12.19
C LEU A 385 5.52 6.05 -13.35
N SER A 386 5.48 7.37 -13.19
CA SER A 386 6.14 8.30 -14.12
C SER A 386 7.66 8.16 -14.08
N ASP A 387 8.36 8.53 -15.15
CA ASP A 387 9.83 8.50 -15.22
C ASP A 387 10.49 9.37 -14.13
N SER A 388 9.87 10.50 -13.76
CA SER A 388 10.32 11.34 -12.65
C SER A 388 10.12 10.67 -11.29
N ALA A 389 9.01 9.97 -11.06
CA ALA A 389 8.74 9.26 -9.81
C ALA A 389 9.67 8.04 -9.63
N LYS A 390 9.96 7.32 -10.73
CA LYS A 390 10.95 6.23 -10.73
C LYS A 390 12.33 6.76 -10.33
N ALA A 391 12.79 7.86 -10.93
CA ALA A 391 14.08 8.48 -10.58
C ALA A 391 14.11 8.95 -9.12
N PHE A 392 13.05 9.62 -8.65
CA PHE A 392 12.93 10.06 -7.26
C PHE A 392 12.97 8.90 -6.27
N LEU A 393 12.24 7.81 -6.52
CA LEU A 393 12.21 6.63 -5.64
C LEU A 393 13.61 6.00 -5.54
N ILE A 394 14.32 5.88 -6.66
CA ILE A 394 15.70 5.38 -6.69
C ILE A 394 16.60 6.27 -5.82
N ILE A 395 16.58 7.59 -6.02
CA ILE A 395 17.41 8.55 -5.25
C ILE A 395 17.09 8.47 -3.76
N LEU A 396 15.81 8.54 -3.39
CA LEU A 396 15.34 8.50 -2.00
C LEU A 396 15.79 7.21 -1.29
N PHE A 397 15.60 6.07 -1.95
CA PHE A 397 15.97 4.78 -1.37
C PHE A 397 17.49 4.71 -1.11
N THR A 398 18.30 5.17 -2.06
CA THR A 398 19.75 5.12 -1.89
C THR A 398 20.28 6.14 -0.90
N ASP A 399 19.68 7.31 -0.79
CA ASP A 399 20.08 8.30 0.22
C ASP A 399 19.76 7.79 1.64
N MET A 400 18.61 7.12 1.82
CA MET A 400 18.17 6.59 3.11
C MET A 400 19.00 5.40 3.62
N PHE A 401 19.40 4.47 2.75
CA PHE A 401 20.07 3.22 3.17
C PHE A 401 21.60 3.28 3.12
N VAL A 402 22.14 4.21 2.35
CA VAL A 402 23.58 4.27 2.05
C VAL A 402 24.24 5.50 2.65
N GLY A 403 23.43 6.44 3.14
CA GLY A 403 23.91 7.63 3.81
C GLY A 403 24.73 7.32 5.07
N PHE A 404 25.90 7.94 5.15
CA PHE A 404 26.80 7.98 6.31
C PHE A 404 26.27 8.68 7.55
N HIS A 405 24.99 9.00 7.58
CA HIS A 405 24.43 9.97 8.52
C HIS A 405 24.42 9.50 9.97
N SER A 406 24.84 8.26 10.23
CA SER A 406 25.16 7.82 11.59
C SER A 406 26.22 6.72 11.60
N PRO A 407 27.50 7.04 11.83
CA PRO A 407 28.53 6.06 12.22
C PRO A 407 28.06 5.17 13.37
N HIS A 408 27.29 5.75 14.29
CA HIS A 408 26.70 5.04 15.43
C HIS A 408 25.63 4.01 15.01
N GLY A 409 24.90 4.25 13.91
CA GLY A 409 23.97 3.26 13.38
C GLY A 409 24.68 1.97 12.95
N TRP A 410 25.84 2.10 12.32
CA TRP A 410 26.67 0.97 11.94
C TRP A 410 27.31 0.28 13.15
N GLU A 411 27.75 1.05 14.15
CA GLU A 411 28.25 0.50 15.41
C GLU A 411 27.20 -0.39 16.10
N ILE A 412 25.96 0.08 16.24
CA ILE A 412 24.88 -0.71 16.82
C ILE A 412 24.61 -1.98 16.02
N ILE A 413 24.65 -1.90 14.68
CA ILE A 413 24.45 -3.08 13.82
C ILE A 413 25.57 -4.10 14.03
N LEU A 414 26.84 -3.66 14.02
CA LEU A 414 27.99 -4.55 14.21
C LEU A 414 28.01 -5.16 15.61
N GLU A 415 27.76 -4.37 16.65
CA GLU A 415 27.68 -4.85 18.03
C GLU A 415 26.52 -5.86 18.20
N SER A 416 25.36 -5.60 17.57
CA SER A 416 24.22 -6.52 17.57
C SER A 416 24.56 -7.85 16.88
N VAL A 417 25.20 -7.79 15.70
CA VAL A 417 25.63 -8.98 14.95
C VAL A 417 26.69 -9.76 15.71
N SER A 418 27.69 -9.08 16.26
CA SER A 418 28.77 -9.71 17.06
C SER A 418 28.19 -10.44 18.27
N ARG A 419 27.29 -9.79 19.01
CA ARG A 419 26.60 -10.41 20.15
C ARG A 419 25.72 -11.59 19.74
N HIS A 420 25.01 -11.48 18.61
CA HIS A 420 24.14 -12.56 18.11
C HIS A 420 24.95 -13.82 17.77
N PHE A 421 26.15 -13.66 17.19
CA PHE A 421 27.06 -14.77 16.89
C PHE A 421 27.99 -15.17 18.05
N GLY A 422 27.98 -14.44 19.16
CA GLY A 422 28.85 -14.71 20.32
C GLY A 422 30.32 -14.45 20.06
N VAL A 423 30.63 -13.47 19.19
CA VAL A 423 31.99 -13.01 18.90
C VAL A 423 32.25 -11.72 19.70
N ALA A 424 33.48 -11.52 20.17
CA ALA A 424 33.83 -10.28 20.86
C ALA A 424 33.83 -9.09 19.93
N ASP A 425 33.39 -7.95 20.46
CA ASP A 425 33.35 -6.71 19.72
C ASP A 425 34.77 -6.14 19.51
N SER A 426 35.26 -6.18 18.27
CA SER A 426 36.59 -5.66 17.94
C SER A 426 36.51 -4.20 17.51
N ARG A 427 36.88 -3.28 18.42
CA ARG A 427 36.86 -1.82 18.17
C ARG A 427 37.64 -1.42 16.92
N GLU A 428 38.78 -2.05 16.66
CA GLU A 428 39.61 -1.77 15.47
C GLU A 428 38.90 -2.14 14.16
N PHE A 429 38.27 -3.33 14.12
CA PHE A 429 37.47 -3.75 12.97
C PHE A 429 36.26 -2.84 12.78
N ASN A 430 35.54 -2.51 13.86
CA ASN A 430 34.39 -1.62 13.79
C ASN A 430 34.76 -0.25 13.24
N PHE A 431 35.85 0.36 13.74
CA PHE A 431 36.31 1.65 13.22
C PHE A 431 36.74 1.55 11.75
N LEU A 432 37.47 0.50 11.35
CA LEU A 432 37.85 0.29 9.97
C LEU A 432 36.62 0.10 9.05
N PHE A 433 35.65 -0.69 9.49
CA PHE A 433 34.43 -0.96 8.75
C PHE A 433 33.60 0.31 8.58
N ILE A 434 33.32 1.02 9.67
CA ILE A 434 32.52 2.26 9.69
C ILE A 434 33.20 3.35 8.84
N ALA A 435 34.53 3.39 8.80
CA ALA A 435 35.29 4.36 8.00
C ALA A 435 35.35 4.02 6.50
N THR A 436 35.19 2.76 6.09
CA THR A 436 35.44 2.32 4.70
C THR A 436 34.19 1.80 3.99
N PHE A 437 33.45 0.90 4.62
CA PHE A 437 32.37 0.17 3.96
C PHE A 437 31.21 1.08 3.55
N PRO A 438 30.68 1.98 4.42
CA PRO A 438 29.63 2.91 4.01
C PRO A 438 30.08 3.82 2.85
N VAL A 439 31.36 4.21 2.79
CA VAL A 439 31.92 5.03 1.68
C VAL A 439 31.90 4.32 0.36
N ILE A 440 32.37 3.09 0.39
CA ILE A 440 32.46 2.28 -0.82
C ILE A 440 31.04 1.99 -1.33
N LEU A 441 30.12 1.63 -0.43
CA LEU A 441 28.73 1.36 -0.77
C LEU A 441 28.03 2.60 -1.36
N ASP A 442 28.22 3.78 -0.74
CA ASP A 442 27.68 5.07 -1.23
C ASP A 442 28.21 5.41 -2.62
N THR A 443 29.52 5.29 -2.81
CA THR A 443 30.17 5.60 -4.08
C THR A 443 29.70 4.66 -5.20
N ILE A 444 29.62 3.35 -4.92
CA ILE A 444 29.17 2.34 -5.90
C ILE A 444 27.70 2.57 -6.26
N LEU A 445 26.83 2.78 -5.26
CA LEU A 445 25.40 2.96 -5.49
C LEU A 445 25.12 4.28 -6.22
N LYS A 446 25.75 5.39 -5.83
CA LYS A 446 25.68 6.65 -6.58
C LYS A 446 26.15 6.45 -8.02
N TYR A 447 27.32 5.85 -8.24
CA TYR A 447 27.83 5.58 -9.59
C TYR A 447 26.86 4.77 -10.44
N TRP A 448 26.32 3.68 -9.88
CA TRP A 448 25.39 2.80 -10.59
C TRP A 448 24.09 3.50 -10.94
N ILE A 449 23.54 4.31 -10.03
CA ILE A 449 22.36 5.15 -10.27
C ILE A 449 22.64 6.19 -11.35
N PHE A 450 23.74 6.93 -11.27
CA PHE A 450 24.10 7.91 -12.29
C PHE A 450 24.23 7.25 -13.66
N ARG A 451 24.87 6.09 -13.74
CA ARG A 451 25.01 5.35 -15.00
C ARG A 451 23.67 4.85 -15.54
N TYR A 452 22.78 4.42 -14.65
CA TYR A 452 21.46 3.90 -14.98
C TYR A 452 20.51 5.01 -15.43
N LEU A 453 20.39 6.10 -14.67
CA LEU A 453 19.54 7.25 -14.99
C LEU A 453 19.99 7.94 -16.29
N ASN A 454 21.30 8.11 -16.50
CA ASN A 454 21.85 8.66 -17.75
C ASN A 454 21.51 7.82 -18.99
N ARG A 455 21.23 6.52 -18.84
CA ARG A 455 20.90 5.62 -19.96
C ARG A 455 19.41 5.61 -20.32
N ILE A 456 18.52 5.91 -19.38
CA ILE A 456 17.08 5.67 -19.54
C ILE A 456 16.30 6.97 -19.72
N SER A 457 16.74 8.09 -19.15
CA SER A 457 16.07 9.37 -19.32
C SER A 457 17.00 10.58 -19.13
N PRO A 458 17.40 11.28 -20.20
CA PRO A 458 18.20 12.50 -20.12
C PRO A 458 17.54 13.62 -19.28
N SER A 459 16.21 13.63 -19.17
CA SER A 459 15.47 14.62 -18.38
C SER A 459 15.55 14.37 -16.86
N ALA A 460 15.67 13.11 -16.41
CA ALA A 460 15.90 12.79 -15.00
C ALA A 460 17.25 13.31 -14.49
N VAL A 461 18.26 13.34 -15.37
CA VAL A 461 19.60 13.90 -15.11
C VAL A 461 19.54 15.41 -14.89
N ALA A 462 18.71 16.11 -15.67
CA ALA A 462 18.49 17.54 -15.52
C ALA A 462 17.77 17.88 -14.20
N THR A 463 16.79 17.08 -13.79
CA THR A 463 16.12 17.25 -12.48
C THR A 463 17.08 17.02 -11.31
N TYR A 464 17.95 16.01 -11.39
CA TYR A 464 18.95 15.77 -10.35
C TYR A 464 19.99 16.90 -10.26
N ARG A 465 20.50 17.41 -11.40
CA ARG A 465 21.40 18.58 -11.39
C ARG A 465 20.77 19.79 -10.70
N ASN A 466 19.50 20.07 -11.00
CA ASN A 466 18.76 21.17 -10.38
C ASN A 466 18.41 20.93 -8.90
N MET A 467 18.57 19.72 -8.37
CA MET A 467 18.36 19.40 -6.95
C MET A 467 19.67 19.38 -6.14
N ASN A 468 20.82 19.27 -6.82
CA ASN A 468 22.15 19.18 -6.21
C ASN A 468 22.99 20.46 -6.38
N GLU A 469 22.58 21.38 -7.27
CA GLU A 469 22.91 22.81 -7.23
C GLU A 469 21.96 23.52 -6.26
#